data_AF-A0A249DYM2-F1
#
_entry.id   AF-A0A249DYM2-F1
#
_cell.length_a   1.000
_cell.length_b   1.000
_cell.length_c   1.000
_cell.angle_alpha   90.00
_cell.angle_beta   90.00
_cell.angle_gamma   90.00
#
_symmetry.space_group_name_H-M   'P 1'
#
loop_
_entity.id
_entity.type
_entity.pdbx_description
1 polymer ?
#
loop_
_entity_poly.entity_id
_entity_poly.type
_entity_poly.pdbx_seq_one_letter_code
_entity_poly.pdbx_strand_id
1 'polypeptide(L)'
;MAVWRFLSGLVQPVTQLIDEMHTSDEERLQVKSRLFEMQGALAAQVLDYEARLIQARTKVIAAEAQGASWIQRNWRPLTMLTFLGLVVADTFGLTQFRLAQEAWTLLQIGLGGYVVGRSAEKVIPKVTELMRKD
;
A
#
# COMPACT_ATOMS: atom_id res chain seq x y z
N MET A 1 -16.43 -7.78 -11.91
CA MET A 1 -17.91 -7.94 -11.80
C MET A 1 -18.67 -6.67 -12.19
N ALA A 2 -18.32 -5.48 -11.67
CA ALA A 2 -19.05 -4.23 -11.98
C ALA A 2 -18.90 -3.75 -13.44
N VAL A 3 -17.69 -3.79 -14.00
CA VAL A 3 -17.41 -3.40 -15.41
C VAL A 3 -18.17 -4.28 -16.41
N TRP A 4 -18.26 -5.59 -16.14
CA TRP A 4 -19.00 -6.52 -16.99
C TRP A 4 -20.50 -6.20 -17.01
N ARG A 5 -21.08 -5.82 -15.86
CA ARG A 5 -22.48 -5.37 -15.77
C ARG A 5 -22.72 -4.03 -16.45
N PHE A 6 -21.74 -3.12 -16.44
CA PHE A 6 -21.84 -1.82 -17.10
C PHE A 6 -21.75 -1.97 -18.64
N LEU A 7 -20.80 -2.78 -19.12
CA LEU A 7 -20.65 -3.09 -20.54
C LEU A 7 -21.84 -3.88 -21.10
N SER A 8 -22.38 -4.85 -20.35
CA SER A 8 -23.58 -5.57 -20.76
C SER A 8 -24.82 -4.68 -20.78
N GLY A 9 -24.92 -3.75 -19.82
CA GLY A 9 -26.04 -2.80 -19.70
C GLY A 9 -26.08 -1.74 -20.80
N LEU A 10 -24.93 -1.35 -21.35
CA LEU A 10 -24.87 -0.43 -22.49
C LEU A 10 -25.16 -1.11 -23.83
N VAL A 11 -24.82 -2.39 -23.98
CA VAL A 11 -24.90 -3.07 -25.28
C VAL A 11 -26.23 -3.77 -25.52
N GLN A 12 -26.85 -4.35 -24.49
CA GLN A 12 -28.18 -4.96 -24.60
C GLN A 12 -29.26 -4.07 -25.27
N PRO A 13 -29.43 -2.80 -24.89
CA PRO A 13 -30.45 -1.95 -25.51
C PRO A 13 -30.14 -1.66 -26.99
N VAL A 14 -28.86 -1.58 -27.38
CA VAL A 14 -28.48 -1.34 -28.77
C VAL A 14 -28.68 -2.59 -29.63
N THR A 15 -28.38 -3.79 -29.10
CA THR A 15 -28.68 -5.04 -29.80
C THR A 15 -30.17 -5.31 -29.94
N GLN A 16 -30.98 -4.94 -28.93
CA GLN A 16 -32.44 -5.03 -29.00
C GLN A 16 -33.03 -4.08 -30.06
N LEU A 17 -32.55 -2.82 -30.12
CA LEU A 17 -32.96 -1.86 -31.16
C LEU A 17 -32.69 -2.36 -32.57
N ILE A 18 -31.58 -3.07 -32.79
CA ILE A 18 -31.24 -3.66 -34.10
C ILE A 18 -32.15 -4.83 -34.45
N ASP A 19 -32.50 -5.66 -33.46
CA ASP A 19 -33.43 -6.77 -33.64
C ASP A 19 -34.90 -6.30 -33.84
N GLU A 20 -35.24 -5.07 -33.46
CA GLU A 20 -36.56 -4.45 -33.71
C GLU A 20 -36.65 -3.73 -35.06
N MET A 21 -35.51 -3.35 -35.68
CA MET A 21 -35.52 -2.71 -37.00
C MET A 21 -35.82 -3.71 -38.13
N HIS A 22 -36.78 -3.39 -39.00
CA HIS A 22 -37.19 -4.20 -40.16
C HIS A 22 -36.19 -4.09 -41.33
N THR A 23 -34.92 -4.45 -41.12
CA THR A 23 -33.82 -4.42 -42.12
C THR A 23 -33.45 -5.84 -42.56
N SER A 24 -32.73 -5.96 -43.69
CA SER A 24 -32.27 -7.27 -44.20
C SER A 24 -31.31 -7.96 -43.21
N ASP A 25 -31.27 -9.30 -43.21
CA ASP A 25 -30.43 -10.08 -42.30
C ASP A 25 -28.93 -9.72 -42.42
N GLU A 26 -28.47 -9.39 -43.64
CA GLU A 26 -27.12 -8.94 -43.93
C GLU A 26 -26.77 -7.60 -43.23
N GLU A 27 -27.70 -6.64 -43.25
CA GLU A 27 -27.52 -5.33 -42.59
C GLU A 27 -27.53 -5.47 -41.07
N ARG A 28 -28.41 -6.31 -40.51
CA ARG A 28 -28.41 -6.62 -39.07
C ARG A 28 -27.09 -7.24 -38.62
N LEU A 29 -26.55 -8.18 -39.41
CA LEU A 29 -25.30 -8.85 -39.10
C LEU A 29 -24.10 -7.87 -39.12
N GLN A 30 -24.05 -6.97 -40.11
CA GLN A 30 -23.01 -5.93 -40.18
C GLN A 30 -23.09 -4.93 -39.01
N VAL A 31 -24.29 -4.53 -38.58
CA VAL A 31 -24.42 -3.62 -37.44
C VAL A 31 -24.05 -4.35 -36.14
N LYS A 32 -24.44 -5.62 -35.97
CA LYS A 32 -24.01 -6.44 -34.83
C LYS A 32 -22.49 -6.59 -34.78
N SER A 33 -21.81 -6.83 -35.90
CA SER A 33 -20.34 -6.96 -35.91
C SER A 33 -19.66 -5.67 -35.49
N ARG A 34 -20.10 -4.51 -36.01
CA ARG A 34 -19.55 -3.20 -35.62
C ARG A 34 -19.78 -2.88 -34.15
N LEU A 35 -20.92 -3.27 -33.59
CA LEU A 35 -21.15 -3.11 -32.15
C LEU A 35 -20.24 -3.99 -31.31
N PHE A 36 -20.01 -5.24 -31.71
CA PHE A 36 -19.07 -6.11 -31.01
C PHE A 36 -17.64 -5.56 -31.06
N GLU A 37 -17.21 -5.00 -32.19
CA GLU A 37 -15.93 -4.31 -32.31
C GLU A 37 -15.85 -3.08 -31.40
N MET A 38 -16.87 -2.23 -31.39
CA MET A 38 -16.94 -1.08 -30.48
C MET A 38 -16.95 -1.51 -29.01
N GLN A 39 -17.64 -2.60 -28.67
CA GLN A 39 -17.68 -3.13 -27.31
C GLN A 39 -16.30 -3.64 -26.87
N GLY A 40 -15.57 -4.31 -27.77
CA GLY A 40 -14.19 -4.75 -27.52
C GLY A 40 -13.25 -3.56 -27.30
N ALA A 41 -13.35 -2.53 -28.14
CA ALA A 41 -12.55 -1.30 -28.02
C ALA A 41 -12.84 -0.56 -26.69
N LEU A 42 -14.12 -0.42 -26.32
CA LEU A 42 -14.51 0.19 -25.05
C LEU A 42 -14.04 -0.63 -23.84
N ALA A 43 -14.16 -1.95 -23.89
CA ALA A 43 -13.69 -2.82 -22.82
C ALA A 43 -12.17 -2.69 -22.61
N ALA A 44 -11.40 -2.67 -23.70
CA ALA A 44 -9.95 -2.46 -23.65
C ALA A 44 -9.59 -1.09 -23.06
N GLN A 45 -10.30 -0.03 -23.45
CA GLN A 45 -10.07 1.32 -22.93
C GLN A 45 -10.41 1.45 -21.44
N VAL A 46 -11.49 0.80 -20.98
CA VAL A 46 -11.85 0.76 -19.55
C VAL A 46 -10.81 0.02 -18.74
N LEU A 47 -10.31 -1.13 -19.24
CA LEU A 47 -9.26 -1.89 -18.57
C LEU A 47 -7.95 -1.09 -18.48
N ASP A 48 -7.56 -0.37 -19.54
CA ASP A 48 -6.38 0.53 -19.50
C ASP A 48 -6.57 1.64 -18.48
N TYR A 49 -7.78 2.22 -18.40
CA TYR A 49 -8.11 3.24 -17.40
C TYR A 49 -7.99 2.70 -15.97
N GLU A 50 -8.57 1.53 -15.69
CA GLU A 50 -8.45 0.88 -14.39
C GLU A 50 -7.00 0.56 -14.05
N ALA A 51 -6.22 0.07 -15.01
CA ALA A 51 -4.80 -0.22 -14.82
C ALA A 51 -4.01 1.05 -14.46
N ARG A 52 -4.24 2.17 -15.15
CA ARG A 52 -3.63 3.47 -14.82
C ARG A 52 -4.03 3.97 -13.44
N LEU A 53 -5.31 3.79 -13.07
CA LEU A 53 -5.84 4.21 -11.78
C LEU A 53 -5.20 3.40 -10.64
N ILE A 54 -5.07 2.08 -10.83
CA ILE A 54 -4.36 1.19 -9.90
C ILE A 54 -2.89 1.62 -9.79
N GLN A 55 -2.19 1.83 -10.91
CA GLN A 55 -0.79 2.28 -10.90
C GLN A 55 -0.61 3.62 -10.19
N ALA A 56 -1.51 4.58 -10.40
CA ALA A 56 -1.47 5.87 -9.72
C ALA A 56 -1.64 5.71 -8.21
N ARG A 57 -2.60 4.88 -7.77
CA ARG A 57 -2.80 4.56 -6.35
C ARG A 57 -1.59 3.86 -5.75
N THR A 58 -1.01 2.88 -6.45
CA THR A 58 0.21 2.21 -6.02
C THR A 58 1.38 3.18 -5.90
N LYS A 59 1.53 4.14 -6.83
CA LYS A 59 2.57 5.17 -6.75
C LYS A 59 2.39 6.07 -5.53
N VAL A 60 1.16 6.47 -5.20
CA VAL A 60 0.88 7.27 -3.99
C VAL A 60 1.20 6.46 -2.74
N ILE A 61 0.71 5.23 -2.61
CA ILE A 61 0.98 4.35 -1.47
C ILE A 61 2.47 4.06 -1.34
N ALA A 62 3.15 3.80 -2.46
CA ALA A 62 4.60 3.62 -2.48
C ALA A 62 5.32 4.89 -2.08
N ALA A 63 4.89 6.08 -2.52
CA ALA A 63 5.44 7.36 -2.11
C ALA A 63 5.15 7.68 -0.64
N GLU A 64 4.04 7.25 -0.06
CA GLU A 64 3.73 7.37 1.37
C GLU A 64 4.56 6.40 2.20
N ALA A 65 4.65 5.13 1.78
CA ALA A 65 5.46 4.11 2.44
C ALA A 65 6.97 4.40 2.33
N GLN A 66 7.44 4.91 1.19
CA GLN A 66 8.80 5.40 0.99
C GLN A 66 9.00 6.81 1.58
N GLY A 67 7.92 7.55 1.78
CA GLY A 67 7.85 8.87 2.39
C GLY A 67 7.72 8.82 3.91
N ALA A 68 8.12 7.71 4.55
CA ALA A 68 8.40 7.71 5.98
C ALA A 68 9.41 8.83 6.25
N SER A 69 8.89 9.94 6.78
CA SER A 69 9.62 11.18 7.02
C SER A 69 10.96 10.85 7.67
N TRP A 70 12.03 11.58 7.31
CA TRP A 70 13.34 11.38 7.93
C TRP A 70 13.24 11.30 9.46
N ILE A 71 12.34 12.11 10.07
CA ILE A 71 11.99 12.02 11.48
C ILE A 71 11.35 10.69 11.87
N GLN A 72 10.39 10.15 11.12
CA GLN A 72 9.77 8.85 11.43
C GLN A 72 10.72 7.65 11.30
N ARG A 73 11.78 7.78 10.49
CA ARG A 73 12.82 6.75 10.41
C ARG A 73 13.87 6.88 11.52
N ASN A 74 14.17 8.13 11.89
CA ASN A 74 15.27 8.43 12.80
C ASN A 74 14.83 8.76 14.23
N TRP A 75 13.53 8.86 14.54
CA TRP A 75 13.08 9.22 15.90
C TRP A 75 13.60 8.25 16.96
N ARG A 76 13.72 6.96 16.61
CA ARG A 76 14.19 5.88 17.49
C ARG A 76 15.70 5.91 17.73
N PRO A 77 16.57 6.05 16.70
CA PRO A 77 17.97 6.42 16.91
C PRO A 77 18.15 7.74 17.67
N LEU A 78 17.34 8.75 17.37
CA LEU A 78 17.43 10.07 17.99
C LEU A 78 17.14 10.03 19.48
N THR A 79 16.07 9.33 19.91
CA THR A 79 15.78 9.16 21.34
C THR A 79 16.89 8.43 22.08
N MET A 80 17.50 7.41 21.46
CA MET A 80 18.64 6.68 22.03
C MET A 80 19.89 7.55 22.16
N LEU A 81 20.18 8.41 21.17
CA LEU A 81 21.28 9.37 21.25
C LEU A 81 21.04 10.43 22.32
N THR A 82 19.81 10.92 22.49
CA THR A 82 19.45 11.84 23.57
C THR A 82 19.66 11.20 24.94
N PHE A 83 19.22 9.95 25.12
CA PHE A 83 19.43 9.21 26.37
C PHE A 83 20.91 8.96 26.65
N LEU A 84 21.69 8.56 25.66
CA LEU A 84 23.14 8.41 25.79
C LEU A 84 23.79 9.75 26.18
N GLY A 85 23.37 10.85 25.54
CA GLY A 85 23.84 12.20 25.86
C GLY A 85 23.56 12.60 27.30
N LEU A 86 22.37 12.29 27.83
CA LEU A 86 22.02 12.54 29.24
C LEU A 86 22.86 11.70 30.20
N VAL A 87 23.09 10.42 29.90
CA VAL A 87 23.95 9.54 30.70
C VAL A 87 25.38 10.05 30.75
N VAL A 88 25.93 10.46 29.60
CA VAL A 88 27.27 11.04 29.51
C VAL A 88 27.30 12.34 30.30
N ALA A 89 26.36 13.26 30.07
CA ALA A 89 26.30 14.54 30.78
C ALA A 89 26.25 14.36 32.30
N ASP A 90 25.48 13.40 32.81
CA ASP A 90 25.41 13.10 34.26
C ASP A 90 26.71 12.51 34.81
N THR A 91 27.33 11.60 34.05
CA THR A 91 28.60 10.98 34.44
C THR A 91 29.73 12.01 34.53
N PHE A 92 29.71 13.02 33.66
CA PHE A 92 30.68 14.12 33.66
C PHE A 92 30.28 15.29 34.59
N GLY A 93 29.17 15.18 35.32
CA GLY A 93 28.67 16.25 36.21
C GLY A 93 28.25 17.53 35.49
N LEU A 94 27.91 17.44 34.20
CA LEU A 94 27.43 18.56 33.38
C LEU A 94 25.94 18.86 33.59
N THR A 95 25.23 18.00 34.31
CA THR A 95 23.82 18.18 34.69
C THR A 95 23.72 19.05 35.94
N GLN A 96 22.79 20.02 35.97
CA GLN A 96 22.53 20.85 37.16
C GLN A 96 22.03 20.04 38.36
N PHE A 97 21.31 18.95 38.08
CA PHE A 97 20.84 17.98 39.06
C PHE A 97 21.23 16.59 38.57
N ARG A 98 21.63 15.70 39.48
CA ARG A 98 21.88 14.31 39.13
C ARG A 98 20.61 13.66 38.59
N LEU A 99 20.73 12.79 37.59
CA LEU A 99 19.61 11.99 37.12
C LEU A 99 19.03 11.17 38.28
N ALA A 100 17.71 11.25 38.44
CA ALA A 100 16.98 10.46 39.41
C ALA A 100 17.18 8.96 39.15
N GLN A 101 17.14 8.13 40.19
CA GLN A 101 17.38 6.70 40.08
C GLN A 101 16.38 6.02 39.12
N GLU A 102 15.16 6.54 39.08
CA GLU A 102 14.07 6.11 38.20
C GLU A 102 14.41 6.32 36.72
N ALA A 103 15.22 7.33 36.39
CA ALA A 103 15.62 7.59 35.02
C ALA A 103 16.60 6.51 34.50
N TRP A 104 17.44 5.97 35.38
CA TRP A 104 18.31 4.82 35.06
C TRP A 104 17.51 3.53 34.86
N THR A 105 16.48 3.31 35.67
CA THR A 105 15.54 2.19 35.50
C THR A 105 14.79 2.28 34.18
N LEU A 106 14.26 3.46 33.84
CA LEU A 106 13.57 3.71 32.57
C LEU A 106 14.50 3.50 31.38
N LEU A 107 15.76 3.93 31.48
CA LEU A 107 16.78 3.71 30.47
C LEU A 107 17.06 2.21 30.26
N GLN A 108 17.25 1.45 31.34
CA GLN A 108 17.51 0.01 31.28
C GLN A 108 16.34 -0.75 30.64
N ILE A 109 15.10 -0.40 31.01
CA ILE A 109 13.89 -0.98 30.41
C ILE A 109 13.78 -0.57 28.93
N GLY A 110 14.04 0.69 28.60
CA GLY A 110 13.97 1.20 27.23
C GLY A 110 15.00 0.55 26.29
N LEU A 111 16.26 0.44 26.73
CA LEU A 111 17.34 -0.25 26.02
C LEU A 111 17.05 -1.74 25.89
N GLY A 112 16.67 -2.41 26.98
CA GLY A 112 16.34 -3.82 26.99
C GLY A 112 15.17 -4.14 26.05
N GLY A 113 14.08 -3.39 26.16
CA GLY A 113 12.90 -3.52 25.30
C GLY A 113 13.20 -3.22 23.83
N TYR A 114 14.05 -2.22 23.54
CA TYR A 114 14.46 -1.91 22.18
C TYR A 114 15.30 -3.02 21.54
N VAL A 115 16.30 -3.55 22.26
CA VAL A 115 17.17 -4.63 21.77
C VAL A 115 16.38 -5.91 21.55
N VAL A 116 15.51 -6.28 22.50
CA VAL A 116 14.60 -7.43 22.35
C VAL A 116 13.66 -7.23 21.17
N GLY A 117 13.02 -6.06 21.05
CA GLY A 117 12.12 -5.77 19.95
C GLY A 117 12.80 -5.82 18.58
N ARG A 118 14.01 -5.26 18.44
CA ARG A 118 14.80 -5.33 17.20
C ARG A 118 15.28 -6.74 16.89
N SER A 119 15.56 -7.53 17.92
CA SER A 119 15.95 -8.93 17.75
C SER A 119 14.76 -9.76 17.27
N ALA A 120 13.59 -9.57 17.87
CA ALA A 120 12.34 -10.21 17.44
C ALA A 120 11.98 -9.84 16.00
N GLU A 121 12.05 -8.55 15.62
CA GLU A 121 11.80 -8.07 14.25
C GLU A 121 12.66 -8.81 13.21
N LYS A 122 13.91 -9.17 13.55
CA LYS A 122 14.83 -9.89 12.65
C LYS A 122 14.63 -11.41 12.66
N VAL A 123 14.21 -11.98 13.80
CA VAL A 123 14.13 -13.43 14.00
C VAL A 123 12.77 -13.99 13.55
N ILE A 124 11.68 -13.29 13.85
CA ILE A 124 10.31 -13.70 13.50
C ILE A 124 10.18 -14.09 12.00
N PRO A 125 10.59 -13.27 11.02
CA PRO A 125 10.43 -13.63 9.61
C PRO A 125 11.22 -14.89 9.24
N LYS A 126 12.42 -15.10 9.82
CA LYS A 126 13.22 -16.30 9.59
C LYS A 126 12.54 -17.55 10.14
N VAL A 127 11.92 -17.45 11.32
CA VAL A 127 11.19 -18.56 11.94
C VAL A 127 9.94 -18.88 11.12
N THR A 128 9.18 -17.88 10.68
CA THR A 128 8.00 -18.09 9.83
C THR A 128 8.37 -18.72 8.47
N GLU A 129 9.50 -18.35 7.89
CA GLU A 129 9.98 -18.93 6.63
C GLU A 129 10.38 -20.40 6.78
N LEU A 130 11.00 -20.77 7.91
CA LEU A 130 11.30 -22.17 8.25
C LEU A 130 10.01 -22.98 8.44
N MET A 131 9.04 -22.46 9.19
CA MET A 131 7.76 -23.14 9.44
C MET A 131 6.88 -23.30 8.18
N ARG A 132 7.11 -22.52 7.12
CA ARG A 132 6.36 -22.63 5.84
C ARG A 132 7.00 -23.62 4.86
N LYS A 133 8.20 -24.11 5.17
CA LYS A 133 8.97 -25.02 4.31
C LYS A 133 8.80 -26.50 4.67
N ASP A 134 8.18 -26.76 5.83
CA ASP A 134 7.64 -28.06 6.26
C ASP A 134 6.14 -28.15 5.94
#